data_AF-A0A852JCT8-F1
#
_entry.id   AF-A0A852JCT8-F1
#
_cell.length_a   1.000
_cell.length_b   1.000
_cell.length_c   1.000
_cell.angle_alpha   90.00
_cell.angle_beta   90.00
_cell.angle_gamma   90.00
#
_symmetry.space_group_name_H-M   'P 1'
#
loop_
_entity.id
_entity.type
_entity.pdbx_description
1 polymer ?
#
loop_
_entity_poly.entity_id
_entity_poly.type
_entity_poly.pdbx_seq_one_letter_code
_entity_poly.pdbx_strand_id
1 'polypeptide(L)'
;QVYEEARKTDWQKYKEQLAVYKAQLTPAQTAALKEERRRRLAKRRSVRVKRELTVLGKPKRPRNAFNIFVSEKFRESQGITPVAKLKQLYDTWHKLSTSQKQPYVQLAEDDKVRYVNEMKSWEAKMVELGREDLVRSGKQKQKPKTAETAKKAQRAKASPRDSKAKLKKSEE
;
A
#
# COMPACT_ATOMS: atom_id res chain seq x y z
N GLN A 1 -21.61 15.27 43.70
CA GLN A 1 -21.35 14.17 44.64
C GLN A 1 -22.00 12.86 44.17
N VAL A 2 -23.33 12.82 43.93
CA VAL A 2 -24.03 11.60 43.45
C VAL A 2 -23.39 10.94 42.21
N TYR A 3 -23.03 11.71 41.19
CA TYR A 3 -22.38 11.16 39.99
C TYR A 3 -20.98 10.57 40.25
N GLU A 4 -20.26 11.10 41.24
CA GLU A 4 -18.92 10.60 41.58
C GLU A 4 -19.01 9.29 42.36
N GLU A 5 -19.98 9.18 43.27
CA GLU A 5 -20.28 7.95 44.00
C GLU A 5 -20.78 6.84 43.06
N ALA A 6 -21.70 7.19 42.14
CA ALA A 6 -22.14 6.29 41.08
C ALA A 6 -20.95 5.83 40.22
N ARG A 7 -20.06 6.73 39.80
CA ARG A 7 -18.85 6.38 39.03
C ARG A 7 -17.91 5.44 39.81
N LYS A 8 -17.73 5.65 41.12
CA LYS A 8 -16.88 4.79 41.96
C LYS A 8 -17.47 3.38 42.07
N THR A 9 -18.77 3.29 42.32
CA THR A 9 -19.47 1.99 42.43
C THR A 9 -19.47 1.25 41.09
N ASP A 10 -19.76 1.94 39.98
CA ASP A 10 -19.70 1.36 38.63
C ASP A 10 -18.29 0.90 38.26
N TRP A 11 -17.26 1.63 38.69
CA TRP A 11 -15.87 1.24 38.48
C TRP A 11 -15.49 -0.04 39.23
N GLN A 12 -15.98 -0.22 40.46
CA GLN A 12 -15.79 -1.46 41.20
C GLN A 12 -16.48 -2.64 40.51
N LYS A 13 -17.76 -2.48 40.14
CA LYS A 13 -18.51 -3.48 39.37
C LYS A 13 -17.81 -3.85 38.06
N TYR A 14 -17.32 -2.86 37.32
CA TYR A 14 -16.58 -3.09 36.08
C TYR A 14 -15.30 -3.89 36.29
N LYS A 15 -14.52 -3.61 37.35
CA LYS A 15 -13.30 -4.35 37.66
C LYS A 15 -13.58 -5.82 37.94
N GLU A 16 -14.60 -6.11 38.75
CA GLU A 16 -15.03 -7.48 39.08
C GLU A 16 -15.46 -8.22 37.81
N GLN A 17 -16.34 -7.61 37.00
CA GLN A 17 -16.80 -8.17 35.72
C GLN A 17 -15.63 -8.42 34.75
N LEU A 18 -14.68 -7.48 34.67
CA LEU A 18 -13.51 -7.61 33.80
C LEU A 18 -12.59 -8.75 34.26
N ALA A 19 -12.45 -8.97 35.57
CA ALA A 19 -11.66 -10.06 36.12
C ALA A 19 -12.28 -11.42 35.76
N VAL A 20 -13.60 -11.56 35.97
CA VAL A 20 -14.37 -12.75 35.58
C VAL A 20 -14.25 -13.01 34.08
N TYR A 21 -14.47 -11.97 33.25
CA TYR A 21 -14.33 -12.08 31.79
C TYR A 21 -12.92 -12.56 31.40
N LYS A 22 -11.86 -11.92 31.92
CA LYS A 22 -10.48 -12.32 31.59
C LYS A 22 -10.15 -13.75 32.01
N ALA A 23 -10.68 -14.23 33.14
CA ALA A 23 -10.47 -15.60 33.60
C ALA A 23 -11.17 -16.64 32.71
N GLN A 24 -12.30 -16.28 32.10
CA GLN A 24 -13.05 -17.14 31.18
C GLN A 24 -12.40 -17.27 29.80
N LEU A 25 -11.48 -16.37 29.42
CA LEU A 25 -10.89 -16.38 28.08
C LEU A 25 -9.81 -17.45 27.92
N THR A 26 -9.88 -18.18 26.81
CA THR A 26 -8.79 -19.06 26.38
C THR A 26 -7.55 -18.27 25.93
N PRO A 27 -6.33 -18.81 26.05
CA PRO A 27 -5.11 -18.15 25.59
C PRO A 27 -5.19 -17.69 24.11
N ALA A 28 -5.79 -18.50 23.23
CA ALA A 28 -5.99 -18.15 21.83
C ALA A 28 -6.90 -16.92 21.64
N GLN A 29 -8.02 -16.85 22.38
CA GLN A 29 -8.91 -15.68 22.35
C GLN A 29 -8.21 -14.43 22.90
N THR A 30 -7.43 -14.55 23.97
CA THR A 30 -6.68 -13.40 24.49
C THR A 30 -5.65 -12.87 23.48
N ALA A 31 -4.97 -13.77 22.76
CA ALA A 31 -4.01 -13.41 21.72
C ALA A 31 -4.71 -12.70 20.55
N ALA A 32 -5.86 -13.23 20.09
CA ALA A 32 -6.66 -12.63 19.03
C ALA A 32 -7.11 -11.20 19.39
N LEU A 33 -7.62 -10.98 20.61
CA LEU A 33 -8.01 -9.65 21.09
C LEU A 33 -6.82 -8.68 21.19
N LYS A 34 -5.65 -9.15 21.64
CA LYS A 34 -4.42 -8.34 21.67
C LYS A 34 -4.01 -7.92 20.26
N GLU A 35 -4.06 -8.84 19.30
CA GLU A 35 -3.74 -8.56 17.91
C GLU A 35 -4.74 -7.57 17.28
N GLU A 36 -6.03 -7.76 17.48
CA GLU A 36 -7.06 -6.87 16.99
C GLU A 36 -6.86 -5.45 17.56
N ARG A 37 -6.60 -5.33 18.86
CA ARG A 37 -6.29 -4.05 19.52
C ARG A 37 -5.05 -3.40 18.90
N ARG A 38 -3.99 -4.17 18.64
CA ARG A 38 -2.77 -3.70 17.97
C ARG A 38 -3.08 -3.17 16.57
N ARG A 39 -3.84 -3.92 15.77
CA ARG A 39 -4.27 -3.52 14.41
C ARG A 39 -5.10 -2.24 14.42
N ARG A 40 -6.05 -2.14 15.35
CA ARG A 40 -6.89 -0.95 15.51
C ARG A 40 -6.08 0.28 15.90
N LEU A 41 -5.16 0.15 16.86
CA LEU A 41 -4.29 1.24 17.27
C LEU A 41 -3.33 1.66 16.15
N ALA A 42 -2.74 0.70 15.42
CA ALA A 42 -1.89 0.98 14.27
C ALA A 42 -2.65 1.75 13.17
N LYS A 43 -3.90 1.34 12.86
CA LYS A 43 -4.77 2.06 11.92
C LYS A 43 -5.10 3.48 12.40
N ARG A 44 -5.41 3.64 13.69
CA ARG A 44 -5.68 4.99 14.26
C ARG A 44 -4.44 5.89 14.18
N ARG A 45 -3.25 5.35 14.47
CA ARG A 45 -1.97 6.07 14.35
C ARG A 45 -1.70 6.47 12.89
N SER A 46 -1.83 5.54 11.93
CA SER A 46 -1.57 5.84 10.52
C SER A 46 -2.54 6.87 9.94
N VAL A 47 -3.81 6.85 10.35
CA VAL A 47 -4.80 7.86 9.95
C VAL A 47 -4.46 9.24 10.52
N ARG A 48 -4.01 9.32 11.78
CA ARG A 48 -3.57 10.59 12.39
C ARG A 48 -2.38 11.19 11.65
N VAL A 49 -1.33 10.39 11.43
CA VAL A 49 -0.14 10.81 10.68
C VAL A 49 -0.53 11.25 9.27
N LYS A 50 -1.39 10.50 8.57
CA LYS A 50 -1.85 10.88 7.24
C LYS A 50 -2.58 12.24 7.24
N ARG A 51 -3.47 12.47 8.21
CA ARG A 51 -4.20 13.74 8.33
C ARG A 51 -3.25 14.91 8.59
N GLU A 52 -2.30 14.73 9.50
CA GLU A 52 -1.27 15.74 9.79
C GLU A 52 -0.47 16.09 8.53
N LEU A 53 0.01 15.08 7.80
CA LEU A 53 0.73 15.30 6.54
C LEU A 53 -0.12 16.01 5.47
N THR A 54 -1.43 15.73 5.41
CA THR A 54 -2.36 16.45 4.53
C THR A 54 -2.52 17.90 4.93
N VAL A 55 -2.67 18.18 6.24
CA VAL A 55 -2.80 19.55 6.77
C VAL A 55 -1.53 20.37 6.52
N LEU A 56 -0.36 19.73 6.64
CA LEU A 56 0.94 20.34 6.32
C LEU A 56 1.21 20.48 4.82
N GLY A 57 0.24 20.13 3.96
CA GLY A 57 0.35 20.30 2.52
C GLY A 57 1.42 19.42 1.86
N LYS A 58 1.70 18.23 2.41
CA LYS A 58 2.72 17.34 1.84
C LYS A 58 2.39 16.99 0.37
N PRO A 59 3.33 17.22 -0.57
CA PRO A 59 3.15 16.91 -1.98
C PRO A 59 2.66 15.49 -2.24
N LYS A 60 1.68 15.34 -3.12
CA LYS A 60 1.19 14.02 -3.55
C LYS A 60 2.26 13.30 -4.35
N ARG A 61 2.37 11.99 -4.12
CA ARG A 61 3.29 11.10 -4.86
C ARG A 61 3.11 11.25 -6.38
N PRO A 62 4.19 11.06 -7.16
CA PRO A 62 4.11 11.21 -8.60
C PRO A 62 3.18 10.15 -9.18
N ARG A 63 2.35 10.54 -10.14
CA ARG A 63 1.45 9.65 -10.88
C ARG A 63 2.25 8.87 -11.92
N ASN A 64 1.99 7.58 -12.03
CA ASN A 64 2.53 6.78 -13.12
C ASN A 64 1.64 6.91 -14.38
N ALA A 65 2.17 6.48 -15.53
CA ALA A 65 1.48 6.58 -16.81
C ALA A 65 0.08 5.95 -16.78
N PHE A 66 -0.06 4.78 -16.13
CA PHE A 66 -1.36 4.12 -15.97
C PHE A 66 -2.33 4.91 -15.08
N ASN A 67 -1.87 5.56 -14.01
CA ASN A 67 -2.74 6.40 -13.17
C ASN A 67 -3.27 7.61 -13.93
N ILE A 68 -2.44 8.18 -14.81
CA ILE A 68 -2.84 9.28 -15.69
C ILE A 68 -3.88 8.78 -16.69
N PHE A 69 -3.61 7.68 -17.38
CA PHE A 69 -4.56 7.03 -18.29
C PHE A 69 -5.90 6.71 -17.62
N VAL A 70 -5.88 6.10 -16.42
CA VAL A 70 -7.09 5.81 -15.66
C VAL A 70 -7.81 7.11 -15.30
N SER A 71 -7.10 8.14 -14.85
CA SER A 71 -7.76 9.41 -14.49
C SER A 71 -8.50 10.07 -15.66
N GLU A 72 -8.00 9.90 -16.88
CA GLU A 72 -8.65 10.39 -18.11
C GLU A 72 -9.84 9.49 -18.49
N LYS A 73 -9.62 8.18 -18.59
CA LYS A 73 -10.58 7.22 -19.15
C LYS A 73 -11.60 6.66 -18.16
N PHE A 74 -11.47 6.93 -16.86
CA PHE A 74 -12.38 6.38 -15.84
C PHE A 74 -13.83 6.85 -16.01
N ARG A 75 -14.03 8.11 -16.42
CA ARG A 75 -15.38 8.65 -16.65
C ARG A 75 -16.05 7.99 -17.87
N GLU A 76 -15.28 7.77 -18.93
CA GLU A 76 -15.70 7.19 -20.21
C GLU A 76 -15.86 5.66 -20.14
N SER A 77 -15.20 5.01 -19.17
CA SER A 77 -15.24 3.55 -19.04
C SER A 77 -16.62 3.01 -18.65
N GLN A 78 -16.97 1.88 -19.28
CA GLN A 78 -18.21 1.17 -19.05
C GLN A 78 -18.12 0.30 -17.79
N GLY A 79 -19.25 0.08 -17.12
CA GLY A 79 -19.32 -0.78 -15.94
C GLY A 79 -20.04 -0.11 -14.77
N ILE A 80 -20.79 -0.93 -14.03
CA ILE A 80 -21.66 -0.48 -12.95
C ILE A 80 -20.84 -0.13 -11.70
N THR A 81 -19.79 -0.91 -11.42
CA THR A 81 -18.95 -0.73 -10.23
C THR A 81 -17.59 -0.12 -10.59
N PRO A 82 -17.02 0.75 -9.72
CA PRO A 82 -15.65 1.27 -9.89
C PRO A 82 -14.59 0.19 -10.10
N VAL A 83 -14.77 -0.96 -9.45
CA VAL A 83 -13.86 -2.12 -9.57
C VAL A 83 -13.94 -2.73 -10.96
N ALA A 84 -15.14 -2.90 -11.52
CA ALA A 84 -15.32 -3.41 -12.88
C ALA A 84 -14.72 -2.44 -13.92
N LYS A 85 -14.95 -1.14 -13.77
CA LYS A 85 -14.34 -0.09 -14.61
C LYS A 85 -12.82 -0.16 -14.61
N LEU A 86 -12.21 -0.25 -13.42
CA LEU A 86 -10.76 -0.33 -13.30
C LEU A 86 -10.18 -1.60 -13.94
N LYS A 87 -10.88 -2.74 -13.81
CA LYS A 87 -10.48 -4.00 -14.44
C LYS A 87 -10.45 -3.85 -15.97
N GLN A 88 -11.50 -3.28 -16.56
CA GLN A 88 -11.54 -3.03 -18.00
C GLN A 88 -10.43 -2.08 -18.45
N LEU A 89 -10.19 -0.98 -17.73
CA LEU A 89 -9.10 -0.05 -18.06
C LEU A 89 -7.73 -0.69 -17.97
N TYR A 90 -7.52 -1.60 -17.02
CA TYR A 90 -6.29 -2.37 -16.91
C TYR A 90 -6.07 -3.25 -18.15
N ASP A 91 -7.11 -3.95 -18.60
CA ASP A 91 -7.04 -4.79 -19.79
C ASP A 91 -6.82 -3.94 -21.06
N THR A 92 -7.52 -2.82 -21.19
CA THR A 92 -7.33 -1.86 -22.29
C THR A 92 -5.91 -1.32 -22.31
N TRP A 93 -5.38 -0.91 -21.15
CA TRP A 93 -4.01 -0.40 -21.03
C TRP A 93 -2.99 -1.42 -21.53
N HIS A 94 -3.14 -2.71 -21.20
CA HIS A 94 -2.20 -3.73 -21.70
C HIS A 94 -2.29 -3.96 -23.19
N LYS A 95 -3.48 -3.79 -23.79
CA LYS A 95 -3.70 -3.89 -25.24
C LYS A 95 -3.20 -2.67 -26.03
N LEU A 96 -3.04 -1.50 -25.39
CA LEU A 96 -2.52 -0.31 -26.06
C LEU A 96 -1.09 -0.52 -26.55
N SER A 97 -0.81 -0.01 -27.75
CA SER A 97 0.53 -0.03 -28.34
C SER A 97 1.49 0.90 -27.59
N THR A 98 2.80 0.72 -27.83
CA THR A 98 3.83 1.59 -27.24
C THR A 98 3.64 3.06 -27.64
N SER A 99 3.22 3.34 -28.88
CA SER A 99 2.95 4.70 -29.35
C SER A 99 1.77 5.35 -28.63
N GLN A 100 0.67 4.61 -28.43
CA GLN A 100 -0.48 5.09 -27.67
C GLN A 100 -0.17 5.33 -26.20
N LYS A 101 0.81 4.60 -25.64
CA LYS A 101 1.29 4.78 -24.26
C LYS A 101 2.25 5.96 -24.12
N GLN A 102 2.93 6.40 -25.19
CA GLN A 102 3.97 7.43 -25.09
C GLN A 102 3.49 8.74 -24.44
N PRO A 103 2.33 9.31 -24.79
CA PRO A 103 1.86 10.55 -24.17
C PRO A 103 1.72 10.41 -22.65
N TYR A 104 1.18 9.28 -22.18
CA TYR A 104 1.04 9.00 -20.76
C TYR A 104 2.37 8.78 -20.04
N VAL A 105 3.36 8.21 -20.75
CA VAL A 105 4.72 8.04 -20.22
C VAL A 105 5.39 9.41 -20.06
N GLN A 106 5.30 10.28 -21.06
CA GLN A 106 5.83 11.65 -21.00
C GLN A 106 5.21 12.43 -19.84
N LEU A 107 3.87 12.44 -19.73
CA LEU A 107 3.18 13.08 -18.61
C LEU A 107 3.59 12.51 -17.24
N ALA A 108 3.91 11.22 -17.16
CA ALA A 108 4.40 10.61 -15.93
C ALA A 108 5.83 11.04 -15.58
N GLU A 109 6.70 11.27 -16.57
CA GLU A 109 8.02 11.84 -16.34
C GLU A 109 7.91 13.30 -15.88
N ASP A 110 7.03 14.10 -16.49
CA ASP A 110 6.77 15.47 -16.07
C ASP A 110 6.23 15.53 -14.63
N ASP A 111 5.32 14.61 -14.26
CA ASP A 111 4.78 14.55 -12.89
C ASP A 111 5.84 14.12 -11.85
N LYS A 112 6.88 13.37 -12.26
CA LYS A 112 8.05 13.11 -11.40
C LYS A 112 8.85 14.38 -11.17
N VAL A 113 9.11 15.17 -12.21
CA VAL A 113 9.82 16.45 -12.10
C VAL A 113 9.06 17.40 -11.17
N ARG A 114 7.75 17.54 -11.38
CA ARG A 114 6.84 18.27 -10.49
C ARG A 114 7.00 17.82 -9.03
N TYR A 115 6.88 16.51 -8.76
CA TYR A 115 6.99 15.98 -7.41
C TYR A 115 8.35 16.26 -6.75
N VAL A 116 9.45 16.15 -7.50
CA VAL A 116 10.79 16.43 -6.98
C VAL A 116 10.91 17.89 -6.57
N ASN A 117 10.43 18.82 -7.41
CA ASN A 117 10.46 20.25 -7.12
C ASN A 117 9.58 20.61 -5.92
N GLU A 118 8.33 20.15 -5.91
CA GLU A 118 7.41 20.38 -4.79
C GLU A 118 7.93 19.81 -3.48
N MET A 119 8.51 18.59 -3.50
CA MET A 119 9.08 17.98 -2.30
C MET A 119 10.29 18.75 -1.78
N LYS A 120 11.15 19.27 -2.65
CA LYS A 120 12.31 20.08 -2.23
C LYS A 120 11.85 21.33 -1.47
N SER A 121 10.87 22.04 -2.03
CA SER A 121 10.30 23.23 -1.38
C SER A 121 9.56 22.88 -0.09
N TRP A 122 8.80 21.79 -0.07
CA TRP A 122 8.09 21.34 1.12
C TRP A 122 9.03 20.91 2.25
N GLU A 123 10.09 20.17 1.93
CA GLU A 123 11.10 19.75 2.91
C GLU A 123 11.85 20.95 3.49
N ALA A 124 12.22 21.93 2.68
CA ALA A 124 12.81 23.17 3.16
C ALA A 124 11.88 23.90 4.15
N LYS A 125 10.58 24.00 3.82
CA LYS A 125 9.57 24.56 4.73
C LYS A 125 9.43 23.77 6.03
N MET A 126 9.53 22.44 6.00
CA MET A 126 9.44 21.63 7.22
C MET A 126 10.66 21.85 8.13
N VAL A 127 11.86 22.03 7.57
CA VAL A 127 13.06 22.38 8.35
C VAL A 127 12.90 23.76 8.98
N GLU A 128 12.43 24.76 8.24
CA GLU A 128 12.17 26.11 8.76
C GLU A 128 11.16 26.11 9.92
N LEU A 129 10.14 25.24 9.86
CA LEU A 129 9.15 25.06 10.93
C LEU A 129 9.65 24.16 12.09
N GLY A 130 10.91 23.73 12.08
CA GLY A 130 11.48 22.83 13.11
C GLY A 130 10.94 21.39 13.07
N ARG A 131 10.28 21.00 11.98
CA ARG A 131 9.66 19.66 11.76
C ARG A 131 10.56 18.76 10.91
N GLU A 132 11.82 18.65 11.30
CA GLU A 132 12.81 17.81 10.62
C GLU A 132 12.43 16.31 10.64
N ASP A 133 11.60 15.90 11.60
CA ASP A 133 11.03 14.54 11.70
C ASP A 133 10.30 14.09 10.44
N LEU A 134 9.82 15.05 9.64
CA LEU A 134 9.02 14.81 8.44
C LEU A 134 9.82 14.79 7.13
N VAL A 135 11.10 15.16 7.18
CA VAL A 135 12.01 15.22 6.02
C VAL A 135 12.49 13.82 5.67
N ARG A 136 12.61 13.51 4.37
CA ARG A 136 13.11 12.19 3.95
C ARG A 136 14.59 12.06 4.34
N SER A 137 14.92 11.05 5.14
CA SER A 137 16.31 10.67 5.36
C SER A 137 16.92 10.21 4.03
N GLY A 138 18.15 10.65 3.73
CA GLY A 138 18.82 10.54 2.42
C GLY A 138 18.97 9.13 1.81
N LYS A 139 18.49 8.08 2.48
CA LYS A 139 18.41 6.70 1.96
C LYS A 139 17.37 6.50 0.85
N GLN A 140 16.57 7.52 0.52
CA GLN A 140 15.64 7.54 -0.63
C GLN A 140 16.20 8.19 -1.90
N LYS A 141 17.47 8.60 -1.94
CA LYS A 141 18.14 8.89 -3.22
C LYS A 141 18.31 7.57 -3.98
N GLN A 142 17.46 7.37 -4.99
CA GLN A 142 17.53 6.40 -6.08
C GLN A 142 18.32 5.10 -5.78
N LYS A 143 17.62 3.98 -5.51
CA LYS A 143 18.24 2.68 -5.77
C LYS A 143 18.48 2.58 -7.29
N PRO A 144 19.73 2.48 -7.77
CA PRO A 144 19.95 2.05 -9.14
C PRO A 144 19.39 0.63 -9.25
N LYS A 145 18.71 0.32 -10.36
CA LYS A 145 18.27 -1.05 -10.64
C LYS A 145 19.52 -1.91 -10.80
N THR A 146 19.91 -2.63 -9.77
CA THR A 146 21.02 -3.59 -9.82
C THR A 146 20.69 -4.72 -10.80
N ALA A 147 21.70 -5.14 -11.56
CA ALA A 147 21.69 -6.08 -12.69
C ALA A 147 21.23 -7.53 -12.38
N GLU A 148 20.62 -7.77 -11.22
CA GLU A 148 20.21 -9.11 -10.76
C GLU A 148 18.92 -9.59 -11.45
N THR A 149 18.05 -8.67 -11.89
CA THR A 149 16.84 -8.99 -12.66
C THR A 149 17.13 -9.40 -14.11
N ALA A 150 18.30 -9.07 -14.66
CA ALA A 150 18.70 -9.49 -16.01
C ALA A 150 19.14 -10.97 -16.05
N LYS A 151 19.79 -11.47 -15.00
CA LYS A 151 20.23 -12.88 -14.94
C LYS A 151 19.07 -13.86 -14.79
N LYS A 152 17.96 -13.46 -14.15
CA LYS A 152 16.77 -14.31 -14.01
C LYS A 152 15.97 -14.45 -15.31
N ALA A 153 16.05 -13.48 -16.21
CA ALA A 153 15.40 -13.52 -17.53
C ALA A 153 16.13 -14.43 -18.54
N GLN A 154 17.46 -14.55 -18.44
CA GLN A 154 18.25 -15.43 -19.31
C GLN A 154 18.09 -16.92 -18.93
N ARG A 155 17.97 -17.24 -17.64
CA ARG A 155 17.83 -18.62 -17.16
C ARG A 155 16.48 -19.27 -17.50
N ALA A 156 15.46 -18.47 -17.82
CA ALA A 156 14.13 -18.95 -18.24
C ALA A 156 14.05 -19.29 -19.75
N LYS A 157 15.05 -18.93 -20.56
CA LYS A 157 15.06 -19.20 -22.01
C LYS A 157 15.86 -20.45 -22.43
N ALA A 158 16.47 -21.18 -21.49
CA ALA A 158 17.38 -22.29 -21.77
C ALA A 158 16.85 -23.67 -21.33
N SER A 159 15.53 -23.93 -21.46
CA SER A 159 14.98 -25.28 -21.30
C SER A 159 14.26 -25.69 -22.58
N PRO A 160 14.82 -26.62 -23.39
CA PRO A 160 14.07 -27.25 -24.47
C PRO A 160 13.01 -28.20 -23.88
N ARG A 161 11.82 -28.18 -24.48
CA ARG A 161 10.76 -29.19 -24.34
C ARG A 161 10.94 -30.25 -25.43
N ASP A 162 10.31 -31.40 -25.18
CA ASP A 162 10.12 -32.59 -26.02
C ASP A 162 11.24 -33.66 -25.89
N SER A 163 10.95 -34.95 -25.78
CA SER A 163 9.85 -35.73 -26.36
C SER A 163 9.58 -37.07 -25.65
N LYS A 164 8.32 -37.54 -25.73
CA LYS A 164 7.84 -38.92 -25.50
C LYS A 164 8.81 -39.99 -26.06
N ALA A 165 9.05 -41.05 -25.30
CA ALA A 165 9.41 -42.36 -25.85
C ALA A 165 8.76 -43.49 -25.02
N LYS A 166 8.02 -44.35 -25.73
CA LYS A 166 7.44 -45.62 -25.28
C LYS A 166 8.56 -46.59 -24.86
N LEU A 167 8.33 -47.42 -23.85
CA LEU A 167 8.96 -48.73 -23.78
C LEU A 167 7.93 -49.78 -23.31
N LYS A 168 7.83 -50.84 -24.10
CA LYS A 168 6.97 -52.01 -23.95
C LYS A 168 7.90 -53.17 -23.56
N LYS A 169 7.57 -53.86 -22.47
CA LYS A 169 7.64 -55.33 -22.24
C LYS A 169 9.00 -56.07 -22.07
N SER A 170 9.11 -56.81 -20.95
CA SER A 170 9.59 -58.21 -20.77
C SER A 170 9.33 -58.60 -19.30
N GLU A 171 8.52 -59.63 -18.98
CA GLU A 171 8.95 -60.99 -18.53
C GLU A 171 10.03 -60.90 -17.43
N GLU A 172 9.76 -61.28 -16.18
CA GLU A 172 9.39 -62.62 -15.66
C GLU A 172 8.55 -62.53 -14.37
#